data_AF-A0A388PF48-F1
#
_entry.id   AF-A0A388PF48-F1
#
_cell.length_a   1.000
_cell.length_b   1.000
_cell.length_c   1.000
_cell.angle_alpha   90.00
_cell.angle_beta   90.00
_cell.angle_gamma   90.00
#
_symmetry.space_group_name_H-M   'P 1'
#
loop_
_entity.id
_entity.type
_entity.pdbx_description
1 polymer ?
#
loop_
_entity_poly.entity_id
_entity_poly.type
_entity_poly.pdbx_seq_one_letter_code
_entity_poly.pdbx_strand_id
1 'polypeptide(L)'
;MSDTPPALPPEEPAAPPPLDETLVEGVEDDGLGQKRAKRTFWQKFGGEGFMASVAIHVLLILIAAFLIISVSKESAKKDPNSFTTGSGGGAAGDRAKQFKTRLQPKNPKTTAKTPTRITSKSTTATISLPDVPTVAVSSMNAGLMGGGSSKGFGGGSGGGIGSGMGVGRGNGKNFVSLFGAKMGAAGMVGTFYDLKQTSNKAPTECAPQSGIGAYREAVKEFFQSGWSPGKFQKYYRAPEALIAGQVFIPSRGADAAPKAYGVEKEVKPSRWVVHYKATVEVPQSLPFRFVGSGDDWMVVRWDRKIALDDGYEHMVVGADGNYKDFKQVVTKEFAIDRKPGHLNRLKAGPWINSPKGTKIPIEIAIGETPGGVFDVYLAIEVARSGSRVNGNFEGEGTLKLFRTNAEQLPEEIQKPGRGLNIDMEAEGWIFKTVPTGVTR
;
A
#
# COMPACT_ATOMS: atom_id res chain seq x y z
N MET A 1 -75.91 64.63 -2.62
CA MET A 1 -76.07 65.06 -1.22
C MET A 1 -74.81 64.66 -0.49
N SER A 2 -73.99 65.66 -0.13
CA SER A 2 -72.84 65.72 0.83
C SER A 2 -71.98 64.49 1.12
N ASP A 3 -70.65 64.54 1.24
CA ASP A 3 -69.62 65.55 0.95
C ASP A 3 -68.24 64.93 1.24
N THR A 4 -67.22 65.48 0.57
CA THR A 4 -65.77 65.46 0.87
C THR A 4 -64.87 64.54 0.00
N PRO A 5 -64.04 65.12 -0.89
CA PRO A 5 -63.04 64.42 -1.71
C PRO A 5 -61.62 64.43 -1.09
N PRO A 6 -60.70 63.55 -1.52
CA PRO A 6 -59.30 63.55 -1.08
C PRO A 6 -58.39 64.42 -1.97
N ALA A 7 -57.39 65.08 -1.37
CA ALA A 7 -56.40 65.95 -2.02
C ALA A 7 -54.98 65.33 -2.06
N LEU A 8 -54.19 65.71 -3.08
CA LEU A 8 -52.76 65.38 -3.34
C LEU A 8 -51.80 66.56 -2.94
N PRO A 9 -50.49 66.62 -3.36
CA PRO A 9 -49.24 66.46 -2.58
C PRO A 9 -48.36 67.75 -2.51
N PRO A 10 -47.13 67.74 -1.93
CA PRO A 10 -45.86 67.89 -2.72
C PRO A 10 -44.60 67.28 -2.00
N GLU A 11 -43.31 67.39 -2.36
CA GLU A 11 -42.42 67.34 -3.55
C GLU A 11 -40.94 67.31 -3.00
N GLU A 12 -39.93 66.84 -3.78
CA GLU A 12 -38.52 66.49 -3.41
C GLU A 12 -37.52 67.71 -3.36
N PRO A 13 -36.25 67.64 -2.85
CA PRO A 13 -35.05 67.43 -3.72
C PRO A 13 -33.70 66.93 -3.09
N ALA A 14 -32.65 66.77 -3.94
CA ALA A 14 -31.33 66.10 -3.80
C ALA A 14 -30.09 66.90 -3.27
N ALA A 15 -28.89 66.27 -3.30
CA ALA A 15 -27.63 66.44 -2.51
C ALA A 15 -26.52 67.49 -2.96
N PRO A 16 -25.47 67.74 -2.13
CA PRO A 16 -24.18 68.40 -2.52
C PRO A 16 -22.85 67.60 -2.22
N PRO A 17 -21.62 68.08 -2.64
CA PRO A 17 -20.45 67.30 -3.14
C PRO A 17 -19.19 67.16 -2.19
N PRO A 18 -18.01 66.60 -2.61
CA PRO A 18 -16.96 66.08 -1.71
C PRO A 18 -15.78 67.04 -1.39
N LEU A 19 -14.94 66.58 -0.44
CA LEU A 19 -13.91 67.25 0.40
C LEU A 19 -12.54 67.48 -0.28
N ASP A 20 -11.85 68.58 0.07
CA ASP A 20 -10.38 68.59 0.28
C ASP A 20 -9.84 69.80 1.11
N GLU A 21 -8.66 69.60 1.70
CA GLU A 21 -7.59 70.53 2.14
C GLU A 21 -7.66 71.40 3.44
N THR A 22 -6.83 70.99 4.42
CA THR A 22 -5.77 71.75 5.14
C THR A 22 -6.01 72.54 6.45
N LEU A 23 -4.98 72.42 7.34
CA LEU A 23 -4.60 73.17 8.55
C LEU A 23 -5.44 72.87 9.82
N VAL A 24 -4.84 72.59 10.99
CA VAL A 24 -4.28 73.58 11.94
C VAL A 24 -3.17 72.99 12.84
N GLU A 25 -2.23 73.87 13.15
CA GLU A 25 -1.09 73.87 14.08
C GLU A 25 -1.28 73.25 15.47
N GLY A 26 -0.14 72.88 16.06
CA GLY A 26 -0.02 72.26 17.37
C GLY A 26 -0.03 73.19 18.58
N VAL A 27 0.03 72.56 19.75
CA VAL A 27 0.38 73.13 21.06
C VAL A 27 1.21 72.08 21.80
N GLU A 28 2.33 72.53 22.36
CA GLU A 28 3.33 71.75 23.12
C GLU A 28 3.00 71.69 24.63
N ASP A 29 3.91 71.03 25.36
CA ASP A 29 4.17 70.97 26.82
C ASP A 29 3.52 69.79 27.59
N ASP A 30 4.21 69.01 28.44
CA ASP A 30 5.62 68.99 28.86
C ASP A 30 5.87 67.67 29.62
N GLY A 31 7.11 67.15 29.67
CA GLY A 31 7.46 66.15 30.69
C GLY A 31 8.47 65.06 30.34
N LEU A 32 9.63 65.18 30.97
CA LEU A 32 10.65 64.15 31.29
C LEU A 32 11.65 63.83 30.17
N GLY A 33 12.78 64.54 30.28
CA GLY A 33 13.99 64.27 29.54
C GLY A 33 14.51 62.84 29.73
N GLN A 34 14.62 62.12 28.62
CA GLN A 34 15.65 61.12 28.45
C GLN A 34 16.34 61.39 27.12
N LYS A 35 17.66 61.59 27.18
CA LYS A 35 18.54 61.68 26.01
C LYS A 35 18.20 60.52 25.07
N ARG A 36 17.64 60.84 23.90
CA ARG A 36 17.27 59.85 22.88
C ARG A 36 18.54 59.22 22.34
N ALA A 37 19.02 58.16 22.98
CA ALA A 37 20.12 57.36 22.46
C ALA A 37 19.70 56.86 21.08
N LYS A 38 20.51 57.18 20.06
CA LYS A 38 20.27 56.76 18.67
C LYS A 38 20.28 55.22 18.63
N ARG A 39 19.09 54.60 18.72
CA ARG A 39 18.93 53.15 18.52
C ARG A 39 19.44 52.80 17.13
N THR A 40 20.40 51.89 17.07
CA THR A 40 21.02 51.43 15.84
C THR A 40 19.98 50.74 14.96
N PHE A 41 20.21 50.77 13.64
CA PHE A 41 19.29 50.24 12.61
C PHE A 41 18.86 48.78 12.89
N TRP A 42 19.70 48.03 13.61
CA TRP A 42 19.50 46.63 14.01
C TRP A 42 18.39 46.42 15.07
N GLN A 43 18.20 47.37 15.98
CA GLN A 43 17.12 47.29 16.99
C GLN A 43 15.74 47.64 16.39
N LYS A 44 15.69 48.37 15.27
CA LYS A 44 14.42 48.71 14.59
C LYS A 44 13.84 47.56 13.76
N PHE A 45 14.67 46.60 13.34
CA PHE A 45 14.27 45.43 12.56
C PHE A 45 14.04 44.16 13.40
N GLY A 46 13.98 44.27 14.73
CA GLY A 46 13.71 43.12 15.60
C GLY A 46 14.87 42.12 15.74
N GLY A 47 16.12 42.56 15.53
CA GLY A 47 17.31 41.71 15.67
C GLY A 47 17.47 41.06 17.05
N GLU A 48 16.89 41.65 18.10
CA GLU A 48 16.82 41.05 19.44
C GLU A 48 15.97 39.77 19.45
N GLY A 49 14.86 39.73 18.71
CA GLY A 49 14.01 38.54 18.56
C GLY A 49 14.67 37.45 17.71
N PHE A 50 15.45 37.84 16.70
CA PHE A 50 16.23 36.91 15.88
C PHE A 50 17.32 36.22 16.71
N MET A 51 18.09 36.96 17.51
CA MET A 51 19.12 36.38 18.37
C MET A 51 18.53 35.51 19.47
N ALA A 52 17.38 35.88 20.04
CA ALA A 52 16.66 35.04 20.99
C ALA A 52 16.20 33.72 20.35
N SER A 53 15.69 33.76 19.11
CA SER A 53 15.27 32.57 18.37
C SER A 53 16.46 31.63 18.08
N VAL A 54 17.60 32.18 17.64
CA VAL A 54 18.82 31.41 17.39
C VAL A 54 19.36 30.80 18.69
N ALA A 55 19.36 31.55 19.79
CA ALA A 55 19.80 31.05 21.09
C ALA A 55 18.94 29.88 21.59
N ILE A 56 17.61 29.97 21.42
CA ILE A 56 16.68 28.89 21.79
C ILE A 56 16.94 27.64 20.94
N HIS A 57 17.15 27.78 19.63
CA HIS A 57 17.45 26.64 18.76
C HIS A 57 18.77 25.95 19.12
N VAL A 58 19.82 26.73 19.41
CA VAL A 58 21.11 26.18 19.86
C VAL A 58 20.95 25.45 21.20
N LEU A 59 20.18 26.00 22.14
CA LEU A 59 19.90 25.34 23.42
C LEU A 59 19.15 24.01 23.24
N LEU A 60 18.14 23.96 22.36
CA LEU A 60 17.39 22.73 22.07
C LEU A 60 18.27 21.64 21.43
N ILE A 61 19.20 22.03 20.55
CA ILE A 61 20.17 21.10 19.95
C ILE A 61 21.11 20.53 21.01
N LEU A 62 21.57 21.35 21.96
CA LEU A 62 22.43 20.89 23.06
C LEU A 62 21.69 19.93 24.01
N ILE A 63 20.42 20.20 24.32
CA ILE A 63 19.58 19.29 25.12
C ILE A 63 19.36 17.97 24.39
N ALA A 64 19.07 18.00 23.09
CA ALA A 64 18.91 16.78 22.29
C ALA A 64 20.20 15.95 22.23
N ALA A 65 21.36 16.59 22.04
CA ALA A 65 22.66 15.92 22.07
C ALA A 65 22.94 15.28 23.44
N PHE A 66 22.63 16.00 24.54
CA PHE A 66 22.78 15.48 25.89
C PHE A 66 21.86 14.27 26.14
N LEU A 67 20.60 14.32 25.72
CA LEU A 67 19.66 13.20 25.85
C LEU A 67 20.12 11.97 25.07
N ILE A 68 20.63 12.14 23.84
CA ILE A 68 21.17 11.04 23.04
C ILE A 68 22.36 10.40 23.75
N ILE A 69 23.29 11.20 24.28
CA ILE A 69 24.48 10.69 24.98
C ILE A 69 24.09 10.00 26.29
N SER A 70 23.11 10.54 27.03
CA SER A 70 22.63 9.98 28.28
C SER A 70 21.95 8.62 28.07
N VAL A 71 21.00 8.54 27.12
CA VAL A 71 20.29 7.29 26.77
C VAL A 71 21.24 6.24 26.20
N SER A 72 22.26 6.66 25.45
CA SER A 72 23.25 5.74 24.87
C SER A 72 24.21 5.16 25.92
N LYS A 73 24.45 5.87 27.04
CA LYS A 73 25.31 5.38 28.14
C LYS A 73 24.60 4.40 29.06
N GLU A 74 23.29 4.53 29.26
CA GLU A 74 22.48 3.57 30.05
C GLU A 74 22.43 2.18 29.39
N SER A 75 22.47 2.14 28.05
CA SER A 75 22.43 0.92 27.25
C SER A 75 23.75 0.12 27.24
N ALA A 76 24.81 0.64 27.86
CA ALA A 76 26.15 0.05 27.85
C ALA A 76 26.46 -0.87 29.05
N LYS A 77 25.47 -1.19 29.91
CA LYS A 77 25.63 -2.29 30.87
C LYS A 77 25.49 -3.63 30.13
N LYS A 78 26.65 -4.23 29.82
CA LYS A 78 26.80 -5.57 29.25
C LYS A 78 26.15 -6.63 30.15
N ASP A 79 25.16 -7.33 29.62
CA ASP A 79 24.75 -8.62 30.15
C ASP A 79 25.86 -9.67 29.96
N PRO A 80 26.13 -10.53 30.96
CA PRO A 80 27.22 -11.51 30.92
C PRO A 80 26.98 -12.73 30.01
N ASN A 81 25.89 -12.77 29.24
CA ASN A 81 25.54 -13.92 28.39
C ASN A 81 25.37 -13.58 26.89
N SER A 82 26.19 -12.66 26.37
CA SER A 82 26.27 -12.44 24.92
C SER A 82 27.24 -13.43 24.28
N PHE A 83 26.70 -14.41 23.56
CA PHE A 83 27.46 -15.29 22.68
C PHE A 83 28.09 -14.49 21.55
N THR A 84 29.42 -14.55 21.49
CA THR A 84 30.26 -13.88 20.50
C THR A 84 30.18 -14.58 19.14
N THR A 85 29.42 -14.03 18.20
CA THR A 85 29.69 -14.28 16.77
C THR A 85 30.94 -13.51 16.38
N GLY A 86 32.00 -14.26 16.09
CA GLY A 86 33.35 -13.75 15.89
C GLY A 86 33.46 -12.70 14.78
N SER A 87 33.82 -11.49 15.18
CA SER A 87 34.63 -10.59 14.36
C SER A 87 35.63 -9.87 15.26
N GLY A 88 36.88 -10.33 15.22
CA GLY A 88 38.07 -9.58 15.65
C GLY A 88 38.37 -9.58 17.15
N GLY A 89 39.35 -10.38 17.55
CA GLY A 89 40.02 -10.19 18.84
C GLY A 89 41.15 -11.19 19.08
N GLY A 90 42.39 -10.74 18.91
CA GLY A 90 43.55 -11.15 19.71
C GLY A 90 44.11 -12.57 19.54
N ALA A 91 45.42 -12.65 19.37
CA ALA A 91 46.19 -13.89 19.38
C ALA A 91 46.21 -14.51 20.79
N ALA A 92 45.17 -15.25 21.20
CA ALA A 92 45.19 -16.15 22.37
C ALA A 92 43.90 -17.01 22.53
N GLY A 93 43.29 -17.51 21.44
CA GLY A 93 42.09 -18.35 21.53
C GLY A 93 42.28 -19.73 20.90
N ASP A 94 41.96 -20.80 21.64
CA ASP A 94 42.10 -22.19 21.21
C ASP A 94 41.37 -22.47 19.89
N ARG A 95 42.09 -23.09 18.94
CA ARG A 95 41.57 -23.43 17.62
C ARG A 95 40.42 -24.44 17.75
N ALA A 96 39.22 -24.05 17.32
CA ALA A 96 38.08 -24.95 17.20
C ALA A 96 38.41 -26.12 16.25
N LYS A 97 38.26 -27.36 16.76
CA LYS A 97 38.48 -28.59 15.99
C LYS A 97 37.51 -28.65 14.81
N GLN A 98 38.05 -28.71 13.59
CA GLN A 98 37.27 -28.96 12.37
C GLN A 98 36.72 -30.41 12.40
N PHE A 99 35.42 -30.56 12.62
CA PHE A 99 34.73 -31.81 12.25
C PHE A 99 34.44 -31.78 10.74
N LYS A 100 35.21 -32.56 9.97
CA LYS A 100 34.90 -32.86 8.57
C LYS A 100 33.73 -33.85 8.50
N THR A 101 32.50 -33.37 8.55
CA THR A 101 31.36 -34.20 8.15
C THR A 101 31.31 -34.22 6.63
N ARG A 102 31.78 -35.30 6.01
CA ARG A 102 31.52 -35.59 4.59
C ARG A 102 30.01 -35.65 4.38
N LEU A 103 29.45 -34.65 3.68
CA LEU A 103 28.11 -34.74 3.10
C LEU A 103 28.11 -35.89 2.10
N GLN A 104 27.43 -36.99 2.43
CA GLN A 104 27.00 -37.95 1.42
C GLN A 104 25.98 -37.25 0.50
N PRO A 105 26.21 -37.15 -0.81
CA PRO A 105 25.20 -36.64 -1.72
C PRO A 105 24.04 -37.63 -1.80
N LYS A 106 22.89 -37.26 -1.22
CA LYS A 106 21.63 -37.93 -1.52
C LYS A 106 21.22 -37.51 -2.93
N ASN A 107 21.28 -38.44 -3.89
CA ASN A 107 20.70 -38.26 -5.21
C ASN A 107 19.21 -37.88 -5.06
N PRO A 108 18.77 -36.70 -5.52
CA PRO A 108 17.34 -36.42 -5.58
C PRO A 108 16.70 -37.37 -6.59
N LYS A 109 15.73 -38.18 -6.15
CA LYS A 109 14.87 -38.95 -7.05
C LYS A 109 14.13 -37.95 -7.94
N THR A 110 14.42 -37.97 -9.24
CA THR A 110 13.81 -37.09 -10.24
C THR A 110 12.31 -37.42 -10.34
N THR A 111 11.44 -36.48 -9.97
CA THR A 111 9.98 -36.56 -10.16
C THR A 111 9.54 -36.02 -11.53
N ALA A 112 10.39 -36.14 -12.55
CA ALA A 112 10.01 -35.87 -13.93
C ALA A 112 9.20 -37.06 -14.45
N LYS A 113 7.87 -36.93 -14.51
CA LYS A 113 7.02 -37.89 -15.23
C LYS A 113 7.28 -37.74 -16.72
N THR A 114 8.01 -38.69 -17.30
CA THR A 114 8.11 -38.86 -18.76
C THR A 114 6.70 -39.10 -19.32
N PRO A 115 6.24 -38.39 -20.36
CA PRO A 115 4.95 -38.70 -20.98
C PRO A 115 5.00 -40.10 -21.61
N THR A 116 4.20 -41.04 -21.09
CA THR A 116 4.04 -42.37 -21.69
C THR A 116 3.11 -42.27 -22.89
N ARG A 117 3.63 -42.61 -24.07
CA ARG A 117 2.87 -42.73 -25.33
C ARG A 117 1.81 -43.82 -25.20
N ILE A 118 0.54 -43.49 -25.41
CA ILE A 118 -0.51 -44.50 -25.60
C ILE A 118 -0.36 -45.02 -27.03
N THR A 119 0.20 -46.22 -27.20
CA THR A 119 0.28 -46.90 -28.50
C THR A 119 -0.72 -48.05 -28.54
N SER A 120 -1.48 -48.15 -29.62
CA SER A 120 -2.37 -49.28 -29.88
C SER A 120 -1.53 -50.52 -30.24
N LYS A 121 -1.81 -51.66 -29.63
CA LYS A 121 -1.16 -52.96 -29.94
C LYS A 121 -1.84 -53.73 -31.08
N SER A 122 -2.75 -53.10 -31.83
CA SER A 122 -3.44 -53.78 -32.94
C SER A 122 -2.51 -53.97 -34.13
N THR A 123 -2.42 -55.21 -34.63
CA THR A 123 -1.66 -55.60 -35.83
C THR A 123 -2.26 -55.09 -37.16
N THR A 124 -3.39 -54.38 -37.11
CA THR A 124 -4.09 -53.79 -38.28
C THR A 124 -4.11 -52.27 -38.31
N ALA A 125 -3.29 -51.57 -37.51
CA ALA A 125 -3.25 -50.11 -37.52
C ALA A 125 -2.53 -49.54 -38.77
N THR A 126 -3.28 -48.94 -39.69
CA THR A 126 -2.82 -48.36 -40.98
C THR A 126 -2.12 -46.99 -40.85
N ILE A 127 -1.76 -46.54 -39.64
CA ILE A 127 -1.17 -45.20 -39.42
C ILE A 127 0.09 -45.32 -38.55
N SER A 128 1.26 -45.20 -39.20
CA SER A 128 2.56 -45.05 -38.55
C SER A 128 2.85 -43.56 -38.29
N LEU A 129 3.03 -43.19 -37.02
CA LEU A 129 3.47 -41.84 -36.62
C LEU A 129 5.02 -41.76 -36.68
N PRO A 130 5.60 -40.69 -37.24
CA PRO A 130 7.05 -40.52 -37.31
C PRO A 130 7.71 -40.36 -35.92
N ASP A 131 8.99 -40.75 -35.83
CA ASP A 131 9.79 -40.62 -34.61
C ASP A 131 10.08 -39.15 -34.28
N VAL A 132 9.88 -38.77 -33.02
CA VAL A 132 10.25 -37.45 -32.51
C VAL A 132 11.73 -37.42 -32.15
N PRO A 133 12.48 -36.36 -32.52
CA PRO A 133 13.89 -36.24 -32.14
C PRO A 133 14.02 -36.20 -30.62
N THR A 134 14.94 -36.99 -30.09
CA THR A 134 15.33 -37.01 -28.68
C THR A 134 15.86 -35.63 -28.30
N VAL A 135 15.08 -34.84 -27.58
CA VAL A 135 15.59 -33.64 -26.92
C VAL A 135 16.52 -34.09 -25.79
N ALA A 136 17.82 -34.14 -26.10
CA ALA A 136 18.84 -34.23 -25.08
C ALA A 136 18.70 -32.98 -24.20
N VAL A 137 18.12 -33.14 -23.02
CA VAL A 137 18.28 -32.16 -21.96
C VAL A 137 19.75 -32.19 -21.57
N SER A 138 20.52 -31.28 -22.15
CA SER A 138 21.88 -31.00 -21.72
C SER A 138 21.83 -30.72 -20.22
N SER A 139 22.40 -31.63 -19.44
CA SER A 139 22.64 -31.43 -18.04
C SER A 139 23.47 -30.15 -17.89
N MET A 140 22.86 -29.08 -17.38
CA MET A 140 23.56 -27.89 -16.89
C MET A 140 24.33 -28.23 -15.60
N ASN A 141 25.22 -29.22 -15.70
CA ASN A 141 26.26 -29.59 -14.75
C ASN A 141 27.65 -29.36 -15.39
N ALA A 142 27.78 -28.32 -16.21
CA ALA A 142 29.06 -27.83 -16.73
C ALA A 142 29.17 -26.34 -16.37
N GLY A 143 29.89 -26.04 -15.30
CA GLY A 143 30.09 -24.68 -14.83
C GLY A 143 30.71 -24.55 -13.44
N LEU A 144 30.83 -25.64 -12.67
CA LEU A 144 31.51 -25.63 -11.37
C LEU A 144 32.88 -26.32 -11.45
N MET A 145 33.79 -25.78 -12.26
CA MET A 145 35.24 -25.97 -12.18
C MET A 145 35.90 -24.90 -13.06
N GLY A 146 36.38 -23.83 -12.42
CA GLY A 146 37.07 -22.73 -13.10
C GLY A 146 37.29 -21.58 -12.14
N GLY A 147 38.42 -21.60 -11.43
CA GLY A 147 38.80 -20.54 -10.49
C GLY A 147 38.97 -19.18 -11.15
N GLY A 148 38.77 -18.13 -10.36
CA GLY A 148 39.01 -16.76 -10.81
C GLY A 148 38.63 -15.75 -9.74
N SER A 149 39.58 -15.44 -8.87
CA SER A 149 39.53 -14.32 -7.94
C SER A 149 39.28 -13.00 -8.67
N SER A 150 38.25 -12.25 -8.28
CA SER A 150 38.32 -10.78 -8.35
C SER A 150 37.56 -10.16 -7.17
N LYS A 151 38.35 -9.64 -6.24
CA LYS A 151 37.96 -8.65 -5.23
C LYS A 151 37.17 -7.52 -5.92
N GLY A 152 36.00 -7.20 -5.39
CA GLY A 152 35.24 -6.00 -5.72
C GLY A 152 34.45 -5.55 -4.51
N PHE A 153 34.95 -4.50 -3.86
CA PHE A 153 34.39 -3.80 -2.71
C PHE A 153 32.93 -3.36 -2.92
N GLY A 154 32.15 -3.32 -1.83
CA GLY A 154 30.84 -2.68 -1.83
C GLY A 154 30.03 -2.95 -0.55
N GLY A 155 30.57 -2.54 0.60
CA GLY A 155 29.81 -2.50 1.84
C GLY A 155 28.71 -1.43 1.77
N GLY A 156 27.48 -1.83 2.09
CA GLY A 156 26.34 -0.95 2.27
C GLY A 156 25.65 -1.28 3.58
N SER A 157 26.00 -0.55 4.63
CA SER A 157 25.33 -0.56 5.94
C SER A 157 24.00 0.17 5.84
N GLY A 158 22.90 -0.57 5.71
CA GLY A 158 21.54 -0.06 5.92
C GLY A 158 21.16 -0.18 7.39
N GLY A 159 21.52 0.80 8.21
CA GLY A 159 20.98 0.96 9.56
C GLY A 159 19.54 1.47 9.49
N GLY A 160 18.58 0.57 9.71
CA GLY A 160 17.16 0.89 9.85
C GLY A 160 16.63 0.23 11.12
N ILE A 161 16.26 1.06 12.10
CA ILE A 161 15.67 0.66 13.38
C ILE A 161 14.24 0.20 13.09
N GLY A 162 13.97 -1.08 13.35
CA GLY A 162 12.69 -1.74 13.13
C GLY A 162 12.90 -3.24 12.95
N SER A 163 12.86 -3.98 14.06
CA SER A 163 13.14 -5.41 14.14
C SER A 163 12.09 -6.25 13.41
N GLY A 164 12.29 -6.39 12.11
CA GLY A 164 11.69 -7.41 11.24
C GLY A 164 12.73 -7.83 10.19
N MET A 165 13.95 -8.14 10.65
CA MET A 165 15.07 -8.52 9.78
C MET A 165 14.96 -9.99 9.42
N GLY A 166 14.07 -10.30 8.47
CA GLY A 166 14.01 -11.60 7.81
C GLY A 166 15.15 -11.78 6.80
N VAL A 167 16.41 -11.79 7.24
CA VAL A 167 17.51 -12.35 6.43
C VAL A 167 17.42 -13.88 6.57
N GLY A 168 16.39 -14.45 5.96
CA GLY A 168 16.22 -15.89 5.83
C GLY A 168 17.14 -16.43 4.75
N ARG A 169 18.42 -16.65 5.09
CA ARG A 169 19.29 -17.54 4.31
C ARG A 169 18.87 -18.98 4.59
N GLY A 170 17.72 -19.38 4.05
CA GLY A 170 17.15 -20.72 4.15
C GLY A 170 16.39 -21.06 2.87
N ASN A 171 16.65 -22.24 2.32
CA ASN A 171 16.09 -22.78 1.07
C ASN A 171 14.60 -22.42 0.81
N GLY A 172 14.37 -21.42 -0.04
CA GLY A 172 13.56 -21.51 -1.27
C GLY A 172 12.27 -22.35 -1.30
N LYS A 173 11.43 -22.34 -0.26
CA LYS A 173 10.04 -22.81 -0.34
C LYS A 173 9.13 -21.94 0.54
N ASN A 174 8.33 -21.10 -0.13
CA ASN A 174 7.13 -20.39 0.38
C ASN A 174 7.33 -19.19 1.33
N PHE A 175 8.08 -18.18 0.89
CA PHE A 175 7.83 -16.83 1.43
C PHE A 175 6.51 -16.31 0.84
N VAL A 176 5.45 -16.28 1.66
CA VAL A 176 4.18 -15.63 1.29
C VAL A 176 4.26 -14.19 1.77
N SER A 177 4.52 -13.26 0.84
CA SER A 177 4.44 -11.84 1.19
C SER A 177 2.97 -11.43 1.35
N LEU A 178 2.71 -10.32 2.05
CA LEU A 178 1.36 -9.76 2.18
C LEU A 178 0.77 -9.27 0.84
N PHE A 179 1.60 -9.09 -0.19
CA PHE A 179 1.20 -8.73 -1.55
C PHE A 179 1.05 -9.97 -2.46
N GLY A 180 1.29 -11.17 -1.93
CA GLY A 180 1.26 -12.43 -2.66
C GLY A 180 2.61 -13.14 -2.76
N ALA A 181 2.65 -14.25 -3.49
CA ALA A 181 3.83 -15.07 -3.69
C ALA A 181 4.13 -15.28 -5.18
N LYS A 182 5.42 -15.44 -5.53
CA LYS A 182 5.86 -15.76 -6.89
C LYS A 182 5.42 -17.16 -7.36
N MET A 183 5.20 -18.06 -6.39
CA MET A 183 4.72 -19.41 -6.60
C MET A 183 3.40 -19.58 -5.86
N GLY A 184 2.35 -19.97 -6.59
CA GLY A 184 1.01 -20.22 -6.07
C GLY A 184 0.13 -20.69 -7.22
N ALA A 185 -0.70 -21.70 -6.99
CA ALA A 185 -1.57 -22.27 -8.02
C ALA A 185 -2.96 -21.62 -8.07
N ALA A 186 -3.37 -20.96 -6.97
CA ALA A 186 -4.70 -20.39 -6.80
C ALA A 186 -4.60 -19.05 -6.08
N GLY A 187 -5.20 -18.00 -6.64
CA GLY A 187 -5.17 -16.65 -6.08
C GLY A 187 -5.30 -15.58 -7.15
N MET A 188 -5.34 -14.32 -6.71
CA MET A 188 -5.42 -13.17 -7.60
C MET A 188 -4.04 -12.81 -8.14
N VAL A 189 -3.96 -12.58 -9.45
CA VAL A 189 -2.72 -12.14 -10.10
C VAL A 189 -2.56 -10.65 -9.88
N GLY A 190 -1.62 -10.26 -9.03
CA GLY A 190 -1.23 -8.88 -8.74
C GLY A 190 -0.12 -8.40 -9.67
N THR A 191 -0.40 -7.34 -10.42
CA THR A 191 0.59 -6.66 -11.27
C THR A 191 0.93 -5.31 -10.67
N PHE A 192 2.22 -5.07 -10.43
CA PHE A 192 2.74 -3.82 -9.87
C PHE A 192 3.17 -2.85 -10.98
N TYR A 193 2.77 -1.59 -10.84
CA TYR A 193 3.13 -0.49 -11.72
C TYR A 193 3.73 0.66 -10.92
N ASP A 194 4.90 1.14 -11.33
CA ASP A 194 5.49 2.39 -10.86
C ASP A 194 5.17 3.51 -11.84
N LEU A 195 4.26 4.41 -11.46
CA LEU A 195 3.82 5.49 -12.33
C LEU A 195 4.90 6.57 -12.49
N LYS A 196 5.90 6.64 -11.60
CA LYS A 196 6.94 7.68 -11.58
C LYS A 196 7.90 7.59 -12.74
N GLN A 197 8.02 6.43 -13.38
CA GLN A 197 8.99 6.19 -14.43
C GLN A 197 8.37 5.37 -15.56
N THR A 198 8.95 5.50 -16.75
CA THR A 198 8.59 4.72 -17.92
C THR A 198 9.20 3.32 -17.85
N SER A 199 8.82 2.42 -18.76
CA SER A 199 9.45 1.09 -18.91
C SER A 199 10.97 1.15 -19.08
N ASN A 200 11.49 2.24 -19.68
CA ASN A 200 12.92 2.50 -19.86
C ASN A 200 13.54 3.29 -18.68
N LYS A 201 12.83 3.41 -17.55
CA LYS A 201 13.27 4.09 -16.32
C LYS A 201 13.46 5.61 -16.46
N ALA A 202 13.00 6.22 -17.56
CA ALA A 202 12.93 7.67 -17.68
C ALA A 202 11.81 8.22 -16.79
N PRO A 203 11.98 9.36 -16.10
CA PRO A 203 10.92 9.98 -15.29
C PRO A 203 9.65 10.28 -16.11
N THR A 204 8.50 10.27 -15.44
CA THR A 204 7.21 10.72 -15.99
C THR A 204 6.70 11.94 -15.23
N GLU A 205 5.56 12.48 -15.66
CA GLU A 205 4.86 13.53 -14.90
C GLU A 205 4.38 13.08 -13.52
N CYS A 206 4.28 11.78 -13.24
CA CYS A 206 3.91 11.30 -11.91
C CYS A 206 5.12 11.27 -10.96
N ALA A 207 6.34 11.58 -11.41
CA ALA A 207 7.51 11.62 -10.55
C ALA A 207 7.44 12.80 -9.54
N PRO A 208 8.10 12.68 -8.37
CA PRO A 208 7.91 13.57 -7.22
C PRO A 208 7.90 15.07 -7.51
N GLN A 209 8.76 15.52 -8.43
CA GLN A 209 8.94 16.91 -8.80
C GLN A 209 7.68 17.64 -9.31
N SER A 210 6.70 16.91 -9.87
CA SER A 210 5.51 17.51 -10.50
C SER A 210 4.27 17.53 -9.59
N GLY A 211 4.41 17.17 -8.30
CA GLY A 211 3.28 17.03 -7.38
C GLY A 211 2.42 15.78 -7.62
N ILE A 212 1.28 15.66 -6.93
CA ILE A 212 0.43 14.44 -6.93
C ILE A 212 -0.63 14.46 -8.06
N GLY A 213 -0.89 15.62 -8.68
CA GLY A 213 -1.96 15.78 -9.69
C GLY A 213 -1.86 14.81 -10.87
N ALA A 214 -0.65 14.66 -11.44
CA ALA A 214 -0.43 13.73 -12.55
C ALA A 214 -0.62 12.26 -12.16
N TYR A 215 -0.34 11.88 -10.91
CA TYR A 215 -0.64 10.53 -10.41
C TYR A 215 -2.15 10.29 -10.37
N ARG A 216 -2.91 11.24 -9.79
CA ARG A 216 -4.38 11.15 -9.70
C ARG A 216 -5.04 11.05 -11.07
N GLU A 217 -4.60 11.87 -12.04
CA GLU A 217 -5.15 11.78 -13.39
C GLU A 217 -4.80 10.46 -14.08
N ALA A 218 -3.58 9.93 -13.92
CA ALA A 218 -3.22 8.62 -14.46
C ALA A 218 -4.07 7.47 -13.87
N VAL A 219 -4.33 7.51 -12.56
CA VAL A 219 -5.19 6.53 -11.86
C VAL A 219 -6.65 6.67 -12.31
N LYS A 220 -7.14 7.89 -12.43
CA LYS A 220 -8.50 8.18 -12.91
C LYS A 220 -8.70 7.73 -14.36
N GLU A 221 -7.76 7.98 -15.26
CA GLU A 221 -7.78 7.48 -16.64
C GLU A 221 -7.84 5.94 -16.69
N PHE A 222 -7.09 5.27 -15.81
CA PHE A 222 -7.16 3.82 -15.68
C PHE A 222 -8.57 3.36 -15.33
N PHE A 223 -9.20 3.94 -14.31
CA PHE A 223 -10.57 3.59 -13.94
C PHE A 223 -11.60 3.91 -15.03
N GLN A 224 -11.53 5.09 -15.64
CA GLN A 224 -12.40 5.52 -16.73
C GLN A 224 -12.27 4.65 -17.99
N SER A 225 -11.10 4.06 -18.22
CA SER A 225 -10.88 3.12 -19.33
C SER A 225 -11.50 1.73 -19.12
N GLY A 226 -12.24 1.53 -18.03
CA GLY A 226 -12.73 0.20 -17.65
C GLY A 226 -11.62 -0.67 -17.07
N TRP A 227 -10.62 -0.08 -16.41
CA TRP A 227 -9.46 -0.74 -15.78
C TRP A 227 -8.57 -1.45 -16.80
N SER A 228 -8.34 -0.81 -17.95
CA SER A 228 -7.47 -1.37 -18.99
C SER A 228 -6.00 -1.27 -18.57
N PRO A 229 -5.26 -2.39 -18.48
CA PRO A 229 -3.80 -2.37 -18.27
C PRO A 229 -3.06 -1.58 -19.35
N GLY A 230 -3.69 -1.38 -20.52
CA GLY A 230 -3.21 -0.51 -21.59
C GLY A 230 -2.86 0.90 -21.13
N LYS A 231 -3.61 1.46 -20.17
CA LYS A 231 -3.34 2.79 -19.61
C LYS A 231 -2.05 2.87 -18.82
N PHE A 232 -1.55 1.74 -18.33
CA PHE A 232 -0.29 1.66 -17.62
C PHE A 232 0.88 1.14 -18.47
N GLN A 233 0.69 0.86 -19.76
CA GLN A 233 1.77 0.34 -20.63
C GLN A 233 2.99 1.25 -20.72
N LYS A 234 2.79 2.57 -20.62
CA LYS A 234 3.89 3.55 -20.66
C LYS A 234 4.73 3.56 -19.38
N TYR A 235 4.15 3.13 -18.26
CA TYR A 235 4.79 3.14 -16.94
C TYR A 235 5.63 1.88 -16.73
N TYR A 236 6.55 1.95 -15.77
CA TYR A 236 7.30 0.78 -15.37
C TYR A 236 6.38 -0.24 -14.73
N ARG A 237 6.52 -1.50 -15.15
CA ARG A 237 5.81 -2.65 -14.62
C ARG A 237 6.84 -3.59 -14.01
N ALA A 238 6.59 -4.10 -12.81
CA ALA A 238 7.46 -5.11 -12.21
C ALA A 238 7.54 -6.35 -13.13
N PRO A 239 8.72 -6.97 -13.31
CA PRO A 239 8.90 -8.10 -14.22
C PRO A 239 8.03 -9.31 -13.88
N GLU A 240 7.79 -9.54 -12.59
CA GLU A 240 7.02 -10.67 -12.08
C GLU A 240 5.71 -10.19 -11.44
N ALA A 241 4.62 -10.89 -11.72
CA ALA A 241 3.38 -10.77 -10.98
C ALA A 241 3.39 -11.66 -9.74
N LEU A 242 2.63 -11.28 -8.70
CA LEU A 242 2.45 -12.09 -7.50
C LEU A 242 1.06 -12.72 -7.46
N ILE A 243 0.95 -13.89 -6.86
CA ILE A 243 -0.33 -14.56 -6.62
C ILE A 243 -0.75 -14.28 -5.18
N ALA A 244 -1.83 -13.52 -5.00
CA ALA A 244 -2.33 -13.12 -3.69
C ALA A 244 -3.62 -13.88 -3.33
N GLY A 245 -3.60 -14.57 -2.19
CA GLY A 245 -4.79 -15.22 -1.64
C GLY A 245 -5.75 -14.25 -0.95
N GLN A 246 -5.31 -13.03 -0.61
CA GLN A 246 -6.01 -12.07 0.24
C GLN A 246 -5.44 -10.66 0.00
N VAL A 247 -6.14 -9.59 0.41
CA VAL A 247 -5.63 -8.20 0.38
C VAL A 247 -5.81 -7.53 1.75
N PHE A 248 -4.87 -7.82 2.64
CA PHE A 248 -4.80 -7.38 4.02
C PHE A 248 -3.32 -7.19 4.35
N ILE A 249 -2.97 -5.93 4.51
CA ILE A 249 -1.62 -5.42 4.62
C ILE A 249 -1.64 -4.50 5.85
N PRO A 250 -1.21 -4.98 7.03
CA PRO A 250 -1.09 -4.14 8.22
C PRO A 250 -0.10 -2.99 8.01
N SER A 251 -0.22 -1.91 8.81
CA SER A 251 0.62 -0.73 8.62
C SER A 251 2.11 -1.04 8.63
N ARG A 252 2.78 -0.53 7.61
CA ARG A 252 4.20 -0.72 7.32
C ARG A 252 4.69 0.40 6.41
N GLY A 253 5.97 0.39 6.07
CA GLY A 253 6.50 1.33 5.09
C GLY A 253 6.02 1.01 3.67
N ALA A 254 5.80 2.05 2.87
CA ALA A 254 5.46 1.96 1.46
C ALA A 254 6.52 1.22 0.61
N ASP A 255 7.73 1.02 1.14
CA ASP A 255 8.79 0.21 0.54
C ASP A 255 8.50 -1.29 0.53
N ALA A 256 7.50 -1.73 1.31
CA ALA A 256 7.11 -3.12 1.37
C ALA A 256 6.61 -3.66 0.02
N ALA A 257 5.88 -2.87 -0.78
CA ALA A 257 5.41 -3.31 -2.08
C ALA A 257 6.57 -3.50 -3.08
N PRO A 258 7.46 -2.50 -3.32
CA PRO A 258 8.66 -2.70 -4.14
C PRO A 258 9.50 -3.92 -3.72
N LYS A 259 9.69 -4.13 -2.41
CA LYS A 259 10.41 -5.30 -1.87
C LYS A 259 9.71 -6.63 -2.19
N ALA A 260 8.38 -6.68 -2.05
CA ALA A 260 7.62 -7.90 -2.34
C ALA A 260 7.73 -8.29 -3.83
N TYR A 261 7.74 -7.30 -4.72
CA TYR A 261 7.90 -7.49 -6.16
C TYR A 261 9.37 -7.61 -6.62
N GLY A 262 10.35 -7.47 -5.71
CA GLY A 262 11.79 -7.58 -6.00
C GLY A 262 12.35 -6.44 -6.85
N VAL A 263 11.75 -5.26 -6.76
CA VAL A 263 12.10 -4.06 -7.54
C VAL A 263 12.51 -2.89 -6.64
N GLU A 264 12.85 -3.13 -5.38
CA GLU A 264 13.18 -2.11 -4.38
C GLU A 264 14.42 -1.28 -4.72
N LYS A 265 15.28 -1.77 -5.61
CA LYS A 265 16.44 -1.04 -6.13
C LYS A 265 16.11 -0.09 -7.28
N GLU A 266 14.94 -0.28 -7.89
CA GLU A 266 14.50 0.44 -9.10
C GLU A 266 13.34 1.39 -8.80
N VAL A 267 12.52 1.04 -7.80
CA VAL A 267 11.27 1.74 -7.48
C VAL A 267 11.35 2.33 -6.08
N LYS A 268 11.22 3.66 -6.01
CA LYS A 268 11.07 4.38 -4.73
C LYS A 268 9.67 4.13 -4.14
N PRO A 269 9.53 4.17 -2.79
CA PRO A 269 8.30 3.85 -2.05
C PRO A 269 7.29 5.00 -2.08
N SER A 270 6.84 5.37 -3.29
CA SER A 270 5.82 6.38 -3.52
C SER A 270 5.11 6.14 -4.86
N ARG A 271 3.84 6.54 -5.02
CA ARG A 271 3.18 6.72 -6.33
C ARG A 271 3.20 5.48 -7.22
N TRP A 272 2.88 4.33 -6.64
CA TRP A 272 2.71 3.07 -7.36
C TRP A 272 1.26 2.58 -7.26
N VAL A 273 0.94 1.60 -8.11
CA VAL A 273 -0.36 0.93 -8.15
C VAL A 273 -0.15 -0.58 -8.26
N VAL A 274 -0.95 -1.35 -7.53
CA VAL A 274 -1.06 -2.80 -7.77
C VAL A 274 -2.48 -3.13 -8.23
N HIS A 275 -2.58 -3.82 -9.36
CA HIS A 275 -3.85 -4.31 -9.91
C HIS A 275 -3.91 -5.84 -9.80
N TYR A 276 -4.78 -6.32 -8.93
CA TYR A 276 -5.09 -7.73 -8.74
C TYR A 276 -6.28 -8.14 -9.62
N LYS A 277 -6.18 -9.30 -10.28
CA LYS A 277 -7.25 -9.87 -11.12
C LYS A 277 -7.47 -11.34 -10.82
N ALA A 278 -8.73 -11.76 -10.78
CA ALA A 278 -9.13 -13.17 -10.79
C ALA A 278 -10.53 -13.36 -11.36
N THR A 279 -10.88 -14.62 -11.62
CA THR A 279 -12.27 -15.07 -11.61
C THR A 279 -12.45 -15.95 -10.39
N VAL A 280 -13.48 -15.70 -9.59
CA VAL A 280 -13.75 -16.43 -8.36
C VAL A 280 -15.13 -17.08 -8.39
N GLU A 281 -15.28 -18.17 -7.66
CA GLU A 281 -16.55 -18.85 -7.44
C GLU A 281 -17.18 -18.40 -6.12
N VAL A 282 -18.46 -18.00 -6.16
CA VAL A 282 -19.21 -17.59 -4.97
C VAL A 282 -19.43 -18.80 -4.03
N PRO A 283 -19.02 -18.72 -2.75
CA PRO A 283 -19.00 -19.89 -1.87
C PRO A 283 -20.37 -20.25 -1.27
N GLN A 284 -21.26 -19.26 -1.10
CA GLN A 284 -22.55 -19.40 -0.44
C GLN A 284 -23.63 -18.56 -1.12
N SER A 285 -24.89 -18.99 -1.04
CA SER A 285 -26.06 -18.26 -1.57
C SER A 285 -26.65 -17.29 -0.53
N LEU A 286 -25.80 -16.57 0.19
CA LEU A 286 -26.20 -15.59 1.20
C LEU A 286 -25.68 -14.20 0.80
N PRO A 287 -26.42 -13.11 1.06
CA PRO A 287 -25.94 -11.78 0.74
C PRO A 287 -24.66 -11.44 1.51
N PHE A 288 -23.73 -10.79 0.83
CA PHE A 288 -22.49 -10.29 1.43
C PHE A 288 -22.15 -8.92 0.85
N ARG A 289 -21.25 -8.19 1.48
CA ARG A 289 -20.68 -6.95 0.94
C ARG A 289 -19.21 -6.85 1.27
N PHE A 290 -18.44 -6.16 0.42
CA PHE A 290 -17.06 -5.83 0.74
C PHE A 290 -17.02 -4.74 1.81
N VAL A 291 -16.05 -4.86 2.71
CA VAL A 291 -15.77 -3.87 3.75
C VAL A 291 -14.27 -3.67 3.79
N GLY A 292 -13.81 -2.43 3.64
CA GLY A 292 -12.38 -2.17 3.59
C GLY A 292 -12.03 -0.73 3.35
N SER A 293 -10.73 -0.43 3.41
CA SER A 293 -10.15 0.84 2.96
C SER A 293 -8.63 0.73 2.83
N GLY A 294 -8.03 1.60 2.01
CA GLY A 294 -6.58 1.67 1.81
C GLY A 294 -5.99 3.02 2.24
N ASP A 295 -4.77 2.98 2.75
CA ASP A 295 -3.89 4.13 2.92
C ASP A 295 -2.83 4.03 1.80
N ASP A 296 -3.05 4.65 0.63
CA ASP A 296 -3.92 5.82 0.42
C ASP A 296 -5.31 5.55 -0.16
N TRP A 297 -5.48 4.48 -0.94
CA TRP A 297 -6.78 4.14 -1.52
C TRP A 297 -6.86 2.67 -1.95
N MET A 298 -8.10 2.14 -1.95
CA MET A 298 -8.44 0.83 -2.50
C MET A 298 -9.77 0.89 -3.24
N VAL A 299 -9.84 0.26 -4.40
CA VAL A 299 -11.07 0.05 -5.17
C VAL A 299 -11.26 -1.44 -5.46
N VAL A 300 -12.48 -1.94 -5.27
CA VAL A 300 -12.89 -3.31 -5.61
C VAL A 300 -13.95 -3.26 -6.69
N ARG A 301 -13.75 -4.04 -7.76
CA ARG A 301 -14.71 -4.24 -8.84
C ARG A 301 -15.17 -5.69 -8.86
N TRP A 302 -16.47 -5.89 -8.69
CA TRP A 302 -17.14 -7.19 -8.66
C TRP A 302 -18.12 -7.28 -9.83
N ASP A 303 -17.96 -8.27 -10.71
CA ASP A 303 -18.78 -8.42 -11.92
C ASP A 303 -18.83 -7.14 -12.77
N ARG A 304 -17.66 -6.49 -12.93
CA ARG A 304 -17.49 -5.20 -13.63
C ARG A 304 -18.24 -4.01 -12.98
N LYS A 305 -18.79 -4.17 -11.78
CA LYS A 305 -19.44 -3.11 -10.99
C LYS A 305 -18.56 -2.69 -9.83
N ILE A 306 -18.51 -1.40 -9.49
CA ILE A 306 -17.72 -0.94 -8.34
C ILE A 306 -18.41 -1.35 -7.05
N ALA A 307 -17.73 -2.17 -6.25
CA ALA A 307 -18.27 -2.78 -5.04
C ALA A 307 -17.58 -2.30 -3.76
N LEU A 308 -16.50 -1.53 -3.87
CA LEU A 308 -15.88 -0.78 -2.78
C LEU A 308 -14.98 0.31 -3.37
N ASP A 309 -14.98 1.50 -2.78
CA ASP A 309 -14.04 2.58 -3.08
C ASP A 309 -13.81 3.41 -1.80
N ASP A 310 -12.68 3.19 -1.13
CA ASP A 310 -12.38 3.88 0.12
C ASP A 310 -10.89 4.00 0.42
N GLY A 311 -10.55 5.08 1.12
CA GLY A 311 -9.20 5.42 1.55
C GLY A 311 -9.12 6.85 2.09
N TYR A 312 -7.91 7.41 2.06
CA TYR A 312 -7.72 8.86 2.09
C TYR A 312 -8.25 9.52 0.81
N GLU A 313 -8.22 8.80 -0.31
CA GLU A 313 -8.80 9.21 -1.57
C GLU A 313 -9.92 8.26 -2.01
N HIS A 314 -10.95 8.81 -2.66
CA HIS A 314 -12.04 8.06 -3.30
C HIS A 314 -11.92 8.23 -4.81
N MET A 315 -11.59 7.16 -5.51
CA MET A 315 -11.15 7.25 -6.90
C MET A 315 -12.27 7.17 -7.93
N VAL A 316 -13.44 6.63 -7.56
CA VAL A 316 -14.52 6.32 -8.52
C VAL A 316 -15.90 6.73 -8.02
N VAL A 317 -16.29 6.29 -6.82
CA VAL A 317 -17.62 6.49 -6.23
C VAL A 317 -17.70 7.85 -5.54
N GLY A 318 -16.66 8.21 -4.79
CA GLY A 318 -16.64 9.42 -3.98
C GLY A 318 -17.06 9.19 -2.51
N ALA A 319 -16.95 10.26 -1.72
CA ALA A 319 -17.20 10.22 -0.28
C ALA A 319 -18.67 9.95 0.07
N ASP A 320 -19.61 10.38 -0.78
CA ASP A 320 -21.06 10.20 -0.62
C ASP A 320 -21.50 8.72 -0.67
N GLY A 321 -20.65 7.84 -1.20
CA GLY A 321 -20.92 6.40 -1.25
C GLY A 321 -22.07 6.04 -2.20
N ASN A 322 -22.26 6.80 -3.28
CA ASN A 322 -23.31 6.54 -4.27
C ASN A 322 -22.88 5.49 -5.31
N TYR A 323 -23.08 4.21 -4.98
CA TYR A 323 -22.75 3.07 -5.86
C TYR A 323 -23.80 2.91 -6.96
N LYS A 324 -23.63 3.65 -8.07
CA LYS A 324 -24.57 3.72 -9.21
C LYS A 324 -24.91 2.34 -9.80
N ASP A 325 -23.92 1.47 -9.95
CA ASP A 325 -24.11 0.12 -10.51
C ASP A 325 -25.03 -0.76 -9.66
N PHE A 326 -25.10 -0.48 -8.36
CA PHE A 326 -25.90 -1.19 -7.38
C PHE A 326 -27.19 -0.46 -7.01
N LYS A 327 -27.34 0.80 -7.46
CA LYS A 327 -28.44 1.70 -7.07
C LYS A 327 -28.59 1.79 -5.55
N GLN A 328 -27.46 1.86 -4.85
CA GLN A 328 -27.38 1.89 -3.40
C GLN A 328 -26.48 3.05 -2.96
N VAL A 329 -26.95 3.82 -1.99
CA VAL A 329 -26.11 4.76 -1.25
C VAL A 329 -25.66 4.07 0.03
N VAL A 330 -24.35 3.95 0.24
CA VAL A 330 -23.79 3.25 1.39
C VAL A 330 -22.73 4.11 2.09
N THR A 331 -23.03 4.45 3.33
CA THR A 331 -22.17 5.25 4.23
C THR A 331 -21.83 4.51 5.52
N LYS A 332 -22.13 3.20 5.59
CA LYS A 332 -21.82 2.39 6.77
C LYS A 332 -20.30 2.27 6.94
N GLU A 333 -19.85 2.52 8.15
CA GLU A 333 -18.45 2.44 8.55
C GLU A 333 -18.27 1.47 9.72
N PHE A 334 -17.04 0.96 9.86
CA PHE A 334 -16.57 0.12 10.94
C PHE A 334 -15.34 0.79 11.54
N ALA A 335 -15.38 1.12 12.83
CA ALA A 335 -14.28 1.74 13.54
C ALA A 335 -13.12 0.77 13.73
N ILE A 336 -11.89 1.25 13.55
CA ILE A 336 -10.65 0.46 13.65
C ILE A 336 -9.50 1.32 14.22
N ASP A 337 -8.53 0.71 14.89
CA ASP A 337 -7.31 1.42 15.31
C ASP A 337 -6.22 1.32 14.24
N ARG A 338 -5.98 2.40 13.49
CA ARG A 338 -4.97 2.44 12.42
C ARG A 338 -3.65 3.08 12.76
N LYS A 339 -3.32 3.28 14.05
CA LYS A 339 -2.05 3.92 14.43
C LYS A 339 -0.83 3.26 13.73
N PRO A 340 0.12 4.07 13.23
CA PRO A 340 0.22 5.53 13.36
C PRO A 340 -0.65 6.35 12.39
N GLY A 341 -1.33 5.72 11.43
CA GLY A 341 -2.23 6.40 10.50
C GLY A 341 -3.50 6.93 11.18
N HIS A 342 -4.29 7.72 10.44
CA HIS A 342 -5.50 8.38 10.96
C HIS A 342 -6.80 7.93 10.27
N LEU A 343 -6.72 7.03 9.28
CA LEU A 343 -7.88 6.45 8.63
C LEU A 343 -8.54 5.39 9.54
N ASN A 344 -9.16 5.84 10.64
CA ASN A 344 -9.70 5.00 11.71
C ASN A 344 -11.03 4.31 11.35
N ARG A 345 -11.25 3.99 10.07
CA ARG A 345 -12.48 3.37 9.58
C ARG A 345 -12.23 2.42 8.40
N LEU A 346 -13.09 1.41 8.29
CA LEU A 346 -13.39 0.70 7.04
C LEU A 346 -14.77 1.11 6.56
N LYS A 347 -14.94 1.36 5.26
CA LYS A 347 -16.25 1.62 4.67
C LYS A 347 -16.85 0.34 4.10
N ALA A 348 -18.17 0.24 4.17
CA ALA A 348 -18.92 -0.83 3.53
C ALA A 348 -19.27 -0.47 2.09
N GLY A 349 -19.22 -1.47 1.21
CA GLY A 349 -19.81 -1.43 -0.12
C GLY A 349 -21.31 -1.79 -0.12
N PRO A 350 -21.92 -1.84 -1.31
CA PRO A 350 -23.29 -2.29 -1.50
C PRO A 350 -23.44 -3.78 -1.18
N TRP A 351 -24.65 -4.16 -0.76
CA TRP A 351 -24.99 -5.57 -0.62
C TRP A 351 -25.05 -6.25 -1.99
N ILE A 352 -24.38 -7.39 -2.07
CA ILE A 352 -24.28 -8.28 -3.24
C ILE A 352 -25.08 -9.54 -2.93
N ASN A 353 -25.94 -9.93 -3.86
CA ASN A 353 -26.63 -11.21 -3.82
C ASN A 353 -26.24 -12.00 -5.08
N SER A 354 -25.59 -13.14 -4.89
CA SER A 354 -25.15 -14.00 -5.99
C SER A 354 -25.29 -15.46 -5.55
N PRO A 355 -25.85 -16.35 -6.38
CA PRO A 355 -25.96 -17.76 -6.06
C PRO A 355 -24.58 -18.41 -5.87
N LYS A 356 -24.49 -19.38 -4.96
CA LYS A 356 -23.33 -20.26 -4.83
C LYS A 356 -22.96 -20.89 -6.18
N GLY A 357 -21.66 -20.99 -6.47
CA GLY A 357 -21.14 -21.55 -7.70
C GLY A 357 -21.07 -20.55 -8.86
N THR A 358 -21.62 -19.34 -8.71
CA THR A 358 -21.52 -18.31 -9.74
C THR A 358 -20.06 -17.89 -9.91
N LYS A 359 -19.57 -17.90 -11.14
CA LYS A 359 -18.20 -17.48 -11.49
C LYS A 359 -18.20 -16.01 -11.84
N ILE A 360 -17.51 -15.19 -11.04
CA ILE A 360 -17.52 -13.75 -11.15
C ILE A 360 -16.09 -13.22 -11.37
N PRO A 361 -15.86 -12.34 -12.36
CA PRO A 361 -14.60 -11.61 -12.42
C PRO A 361 -14.52 -10.62 -11.26
N ILE A 362 -13.39 -10.65 -10.55
CA ILE A 362 -13.05 -9.70 -9.50
C ILE A 362 -11.73 -9.01 -9.83
N GLU A 363 -11.70 -7.70 -9.60
CA GLU A 363 -10.49 -6.90 -9.71
C GLU A 363 -10.37 -6.00 -8.50
N ILE A 364 -9.14 -5.86 -7.98
CA ILE A 364 -8.83 -5.01 -6.84
C ILE A 364 -7.65 -4.14 -7.24
N ALA A 365 -7.79 -2.84 -7.10
CA ALA A 365 -6.71 -1.89 -7.30
C ALA A 365 -6.39 -1.21 -5.97
N ILE A 366 -5.11 -1.16 -5.64
CA ILE A 366 -4.58 -0.42 -4.50
C ILE A 366 -3.49 0.51 -5.00
N GLY A 367 -3.32 1.65 -4.35
CA GLY A 367 -2.23 2.55 -4.67
C GLY A 367 -1.77 3.33 -3.47
N GLU A 368 -0.58 3.88 -3.61
CA GLU A 368 0.12 4.60 -2.56
C GLU A 368 0.67 5.90 -3.15
N THR A 369 0.45 7.00 -2.44
CA THR A 369 1.01 8.34 -2.65
C THR A 369 0.83 9.19 -1.39
N PRO A 370 1.83 9.97 -0.91
CA PRO A 370 3.08 10.33 -1.57
C PRO A 370 4.29 9.52 -1.09
N GLY A 371 4.10 8.55 -0.21
CA GLY A 371 5.09 7.73 0.45
C GLY A 371 4.84 7.71 1.96
N GLY A 372 5.60 6.89 2.70
CA GLY A 372 5.53 6.83 4.16
C GLY A 372 4.87 5.55 4.66
N VAL A 373 3.80 5.67 5.45
CA VAL A 373 3.05 4.54 5.98
C VAL A 373 2.06 4.07 4.94
N PHE A 374 1.90 2.75 4.81
CA PHE A 374 0.99 2.10 3.90
C PHE A 374 0.26 0.97 4.61
N ASP A 375 -1.06 0.89 4.40
CA ASP A 375 -1.87 -0.25 4.78
C ASP A 375 -3.12 -0.40 3.90
N VAL A 376 -3.62 -1.63 3.82
CA VAL A 376 -4.87 -1.93 3.12
C VAL A 376 -5.57 -3.06 3.86
N TYR A 377 -6.87 -2.94 4.05
CA TYR A 377 -7.66 -3.96 4.72
C TYR A 377 -8.88 -4.26 3.85
N LEU A 378 -8.99 -5.49 3.37
CA LEU A 378 -10.16 -5.98 2.67
C LEU A 378 -10.79 -7.17 3.39
N ALA A 379 -12.03 -6.98 3.80
CA ALA A 379 -12.88 -7.96 4.42
C ALA A 379 -14.23 -8.02 3.69
N ILE A 380 -15.08 -8.93 4.15
CA ILE A 380 -16.50 -8.97 3.81
C ILE A 380 -17.33 -8.91 5.09
N GLU A 381 -18.53 -8.37 4.99
CA GLU A 381 -19.61 -8.61 5.94
C GLU A 381 -20.65 -9.50 5.29
N VAL A 382 -21.10 -10.50 6.04
CA VAL A 382 -22.11 -11.46 5.61
C VAL A 382 -23.43 -11.10 6.26
N ALA A 383 -24.53 -11.19 5.52
CA ALA A 383 -25.87 -10.98 6.05
C ALA A 383 -26.29 -12.16 6.95
N ARG A 384 -26.97 -11.88 8.06
CA ARG A 384 -27.50 -12.92 8.98
C ARG A 384 -28.50 -13.86 8.32
N SER A 385 -29.21 -13.38 7.30
CA SER A 385 -30.19 -14.15 6.54
C SER A 385 -30.32 -13.64 5.11
N GLY A 386 -30.94 -14.44 4.24
CA GLY A 386 -31.31 -14.03 2.88
C GLY A 386 -32.50 -13.08 2.82
N SER A 387 -33.11 -12.76 3.97
CA SER A 387 -34.26 -11.87 4.08
C SER A 387 -33.83 -10.46 4.49
N ARG A 388 -34.57 -9.46 4.00
CA ARG A 388 -34.37 -8.07 4.37
C ARG A 388 -35.22 -7.70 5.59
N VAL A 389 -34.66 -6.91 6.49
CA VAL A 389 -35.35 -6.25 7.60
C VAL A 389 -35.45 -4.77 7.25
N ASN A 390 -36.65 -4.20 7.26
CA ASN A 390 -36.89 -2.79 6.88
C ASN A 390 -36.26 -2.40 5.53
N GLY A 391 -36.34 -3.30 4.55
CA GLY A 391 -35.80 -3.07 3.19
C GLY A 391 -34.28 -3.23 3.04
N ASN A 392 -33.55 -3.55 4.12
CA ASN A 392 -32.10 -3.73 4.10
C ASN A 392 -31.65 -5.09 4.65
N PHE A 393 -30.43 -5.52 4.34
CA PHE A 393 -29.84 -6.70 4.98
C PHE A 393 -29.12 -6.29 6.28
N GLU A 394 -29.23 -7.15 7.29
CA GLU A 394 -28.49 -7.00 8.55
C GLU A 394 -27.27 -7.90 8.54
N GLY A 395 -26.10 -7.33 8.79
CA GLY A 395 -24.85 -8.09 8.88
C GLY A 395 -24.69 -8.88 10.18
N GLU A 396 -23.87 -9.91 10.13
CA GLU A 396 -23.52 -10.73 11.31
C GLU A 396 -22.83 -9.91 12.41
N GLY A 397 -22.22 -8.77 12.07
CA GLY A 397 -21.50 -7.89 13.00
C GLY A 397 -20.03 -8.28 13.20
N THR A 398 -19.66 -9.50 12.84
CA THR A 398 -18.25 -9.92 12.68
C THR A 398 -17.89 -9.89 11.21
N LEU A 399 -16.77 -9.25 10.88
CA LEU A 399 -16.24 -9.25 9.51
C LEU A 399 -15.47 -10.54 9.25
N LYS A 400 -15.36 -10.96 7.99
CA LYS A 400 -14.53 -12.08 7.57
C LYS A 400 -13.47 -11.60 6.59
N LEU A 401 -12.24 -12.09 6.69
CA LEU A 401 -11.17 -11.75 5.75
C LEU A 401 -11.61 -12.12 4.33
N PHE A 402 -11.38 -11.22 3.36
CA PHE A 402 -11.58 -11.60 1.97
C PHE A 402 -10.45 -12.55 1.52
N ARG A 403 -10.81 -13.81 1.26
CA ARG A 403 -9.87 -14.86 0.82
C ARG A 403 -10.31 -15.47 -0.51
N THR A 404 -9.33 -15.80 -1.33
CA THR A 404 -9.52 -16.47 -2.64
C THR A 404 -8.91 -17.87 -2.71
N ASN A 405 -8.18 -18.26 -1.67
CA ASN A 405 -7.67 -19.61 -1.45
C ASN A 405 -7.66 -19.92 0.06
N ALA A 406 -7.47 -21.20 0.38
CA ALA A 406 -7.33 -21.68 1.76
C ALA A 406 -5.85 -21.89 2.14
N GLU A 407 -4.92 -21.26 1.42
CA GLU A 407 -3.50 -21.36 1.75
C GLU A 407 -3.22 -20.65 3.08
N GLN A 408 -2.18 -21.09 3.79
CA GLN A 408 -1.81 -20.53 5.07
C GLN A 408 -1.58 -19.02 4.97
N LEU A 409 -2.21 -18.26 5.86
CA LEU A 409 -2.03 -16.82 5.93
C LEU A 409 -0.61 -16.48 6.42
N PRO A 410 -0.02 -15.38 5.93
CA PRO A 410 1.20 -14.83 6.53
C PRO A 410 1.05 -14.68 8.05
N GLU A 411 2.08 -15.07 8.80
CA GLU A 411 2.06 -15.07 10.27
C GLU A 411 1.65 -13.70 10.84
N GLU A 412 2.07 -12.62 10.18
CA GLU A 412 1.77 -11.24 10.56
C GLU A 412 0.27 -10.90 10.62
N ILE A 413 -0.59 -11.59 9.86
CA ILE A 413 -2.03 -11.29 9.80
C ILE A 413 -2.90 -12.30 10.53
N GLN A 414 -2.32 -13.39 11.06
CA GLN A 414 -3.07 -14.33 11.90
C GLN A 414 -3.55 -13.68 13.20
N LYS A 415 -2.83 -12.64 13.67
CA LYS A 415 -3.19 -11.82 14.84
C LYS A 415 -3.01 -10.34 14.49
N PRO A 416 -3.95 -9.73 13.77
CA PRO A 416 -3.77 -8.39 13.19
C PRO A 416 -3.64 -7.28 14.26
N GLY A 417 -4.07 -7.54 15.50
CA GLY A 417 -4.17 -6.53 16.56
C GLY A 417 -5.25 -5.48 16.23
N ARG A 418 -5.08 -4.25 16.75
CA ARG A 418 -5.76 -3.03 16.22
C ARG A 418 -7.29 -2.93 16.41
N GLY A 419 -7.85 -3.66 17.38
CA GLY A 419 -9.29 -3.62 17.66
C GLY A 419 -10.16 -4.18 16.54
N LEU A 420 -9.57 -4.94 15.61
CA LEU A 420 -10.26 -5.56 14.49
C LEU A 420 -10.90 -6.87 14.91
N ASN A 421 -12.23 -6.94 14.88
CA ASN A 421 -12.96 -8.20 14.98
C ASN A 421 -13.19 -8.77 13.56
N ILE A 422 -12.14 -9.38 13.00
CA ILE A 422 -12.16 -10.03 11.70
C ILE A 422 -11.83 -11.51 11.88
N ASP A 423 -12.75 -12.37 11.46
CA ASP A 423 -12.51 -13.80 11.27
C ASP A 423 -11.54 -13.98 10.10
N MET A 424 -10.27 -14.20 10.44
CA MET A 424 -9.17 -14.35 9.48
C MET A 424 -9.26 -15.65 8.69
N GLU A 425 -9.83 -16.70 9.26
CA GLU A 425 -9.95 -17.97 8.54
C GLU A 425 -11.05 -17.92 7.48
N ALA A 426 -12.10 -17.14 7.73
CA ALA A 426 -13.21 -16.94 6.81
C ALA A 426 -13.81 -18.28 6.32
N GLU A 427 -13.91 -19.25 7.24
CA GLU A 427 -14.43 -20.58 6.93
C GLU A 427 -15.83 -20.48 6.29
N GLY A 428 -16.03 -21.26 5.23
CA GLY A 428 -17.26 -21.23 4.45
C GLY A 428 -17.41 -20.04 3.49
N TRP A 429 -16.50 -19.06 3.51
CA TRP A 429 -16.54 -17.82 2.71
C TRP A 429 -15.29 -17.56 1.87
N ILE A 430 -14.56 -18.63 1.51
CA ILE A 430 -13.40 -18.54 0.61
C ILE A 430 -13.85 -18.54 -0.85
N PHE A 431 -13.60 -17.44 -1.57
CA PHE A 431 -13.94 -17.22 -2.97
C PHE A 431 -12.93 -17.89 -3.90
N LYS A 432 -13.04 -19.22 -4.06
CA LYS A 432 -12.05 -20.03 -4.80
C LYS A 432 -11.80 -19.46 -6.20
N THR A 433 -10.54 -19.20 -6.53
CA THR A 433 -10.17 -18.79 -7.88
C THR A 433 -10.39 -19.91 -8.88
N VAL A 434 -11.01 -19.57 -10.01
CA VAL A 434 -11.17 -20.46 -11.16
C VAL A 434 -10.03 -20.18 -12.13
N PRO A 435 -9.31 -21.21 -12.63
CA PRO A 435 -8.33 -21.02 -13.68
C PRO A 435 -9.01 -20.37 -14.88
N THR A 436 -8.68 -19.11 -15.16
CA THR A 436 -8.98 -18.52 -16.44
C THR A 436 -8.01 -19.16 -17.43
N GLY A 437 -8.52 -19.78 -18.49
CA GLY A 437 -7.72 -20.48 -19.52
C GLY A 437 -6.81 -19.57 -20.34
N VAL A 438 -6.31 -18.48 -19.77
CA VAL A 438 -5.38 -17.55 -20.40
C VAL A 438 -3.98 -18.07 -20.13
N THR A 439 -3.45 -18.76 -21.14
CA THR A 439 -2.01 -19.05 -21.27
C THR A 439 -1.20 -17.78 -21.04
N ARG A 440 -0.17 -17.91 -20.20
CA ARG A 440 0.79 -16.86 -19.82
C ARG A 440 1.40 -16.12 -21.00
#